data_AF-A0A9P1CY79-F1
#
_entry.id   AF-A0A9P1CY79-F1
#
_cell.length_a   1.000
_cell.length_b   1.000
_cell.length_c   1.000
_cell.angle_alpha   90.00
_cell.angle_beta   90.00
_cell.angle_gamma   90.00
#
_symmetry.space_group_name_H-M   'P 1'
#
loop_
_entity.id
_entity.type
_entity.pdbx_description
1 polymer ?
#
loop_
_entity_poly.entity_id
_entity_poly.type
_entity_poly.pdbx_seq_one_letter_code
_entity_poly.pdbx_strand_id
1 'polypeptide(L)'
;MPENKKNLRCQQRRREKRALQRDVEQRCQQNMDLERRVTRSESENMDLERKVKRREREIEMVRDEARDKTIESLELQRRLDANQKQQQIGRALELINAEQQVAELQLRVQKQEFEKASLRGKVEEFAYETTVLRAAEKSRKTSTGSTAKLQLNARGRGEYDISDADIQNFYNSLRTGAGGDPRKGTVLNELIVKFFYGDFTPQGFKRYSGLWTGPPYGKKDIAVAVAKLKEQMANPMFVTKGGVGYGVDETQKVEDDGKGWVWLAAEMSSGGLVVELFKSVPYGKRAILVAKQSNVDELFQKVNWDTALANSEVTLGGPQVKQRSVDSR
;
A
#
# COMPACT_ATOMS: atom_id res chain seq x y z
N MET A 1 34.92 -19.62 112.86
CA MET A 1 34.57 -18.73 111.73
C MET A 1 34.96 -19.17 110.30
N PRO A 2 36.02 -19.98 110.01
CA PRO A 2 36.38 -20.25 108.60
C PRO A 2 35.43 -21.20 107.84
N GLU A 3 34.68 -22.04 108.56
CA GLU A 3 33.84 -23.11 107.99
C GLU A 3 32.65 -22.59 107.16
N ASN A 4 32.01 -21.50 107.61
CA ASN A 4 30.86 -20.90 106.95
C ASN A 4 31.18 -20.45 105.50
N LYS A 5 32.42 -19.97 105.25
CA LYS A 5 32.88 -19.58 103.90
C LYS A 5 32.96 -20.76 102.93
N LYS A 6 33.22 -21.99 103.40
CA LYS A 6 33.23 -23.20 102.56
C LYS A 6 31.80 -23.58 102.15
N ASN A 7 30.85 -23.53 103.08
CA ASN A 7 29.43 -23.79 102.79
C ASN A 7 28.84 -22.78 101.80
N LEU A 8 29.13 -21.48 101.96
CA LEU A 8 28.65 -20.45 101.04
C LEU A 8 29.18 -20.68 99.60
N ARG A 9 30.48 -20.98 99.43
CA ARG A 9 31.07 -21.32 98.12
C ARG A 9 30.53 -22.63 97.52
N CYS A 10 30.08 -23.57 98.35
CA CYS A 10 29.41 -24.79 97.89
C CYS A 10 27.99 -24.50 97.40
N GLN A 11 27.22 -23.72 98.16
CA GLN A 11 25.87 -23.29 97.76
C GLN A 11 25.90 -22.43 96.48
N GLN A 12 26.86 -21.51 96.36
CA GLN A 12 27.05 -20.70 95.15
C GLN A 12 27.32 -21.57 93.91
N ARG A 13 28.28 -22.49 93.97
CA ARG A 13 28.55 -23.41 92.84
C ARG A 13 27.36 -24.31 92.49
N ARG A 14 26.54 -24.70 93.47
CA ARG A 14 25.26 -25.40 93.22
C ARG A 14 24.23 -24.52 92.52
N ARG A 15 24.16 -23.21 92.84
CA ARG A 15 23.28 -22.24 92.15
C ARG A 15 23.76 -21.99 90.72
N GLU A 16 25.07 -21.79 90.52
CA GLU A 16 25.69 -21.60 89.20
C GLU A 16 25.45 -22.83 88.30
N LYS A 17 25.70 -24.05 88.80
CA LYS A 17 25.40 -25.28 88.04
C LYS A 17 23.91 -25.40 87.68
N ARG A 18 22.98 -25.02 88.57
CA ARG A 18 21.53 -24.98 88.29
C ARG A 18 21.12 -23.84 87.35
N ALA A 19 21.89 -22.77 87.25
CA ALA A 19 21.65 -21.70 86.27
C ALA A 19 22.10 -22.15 84.88
N LEU A 20 23.32 -22.70 84.77
CA LEU A 20 23.84 -23.29 83.52
C LEU A 20 22.95 -24.43 83.01
N GLN A 21 22.51 -25.33 83.89
CA GLN A 21 21.59 -26.41 83.51
C GLN A 21 20.29 -25.87 82.88
N ARG A 22 19.70 -24.82 83.47
CA ARG A 22 18.47 -24.19 82.94
C ARG A 22 18.69 -23.42 81.64
N ASP A 23 19.84 -22.76 81.47
CA ASP A 23 20.23 -22.13 80.20
C ASP A 23 20.41 -23.18 79.09
N VAL A 24 21.05 -24.32 79.39
CA VAL A 24 21.16 -25.45 78.45
C VAL A 24 19.78 -26.02 78.10
N GLU A 25 18.93 -26.30 79.10
CA GLU A 25 17.56 -26.78 78.88
C GLU A 25 16.72 -25.80 78.04
N GLN A 26 16.82 -24.49 78.33
CA GLN A 26 16.13 -23.45 77.57
C GLN A 26 16.62 -23.38 76.11
N ARG A 27 17.93 -23.49 75.86
CA ARG A 27 18.48 -23.53 74.50
C ARG A 27 18.09 -24.80 73.75
N CYS A 28 18.07 -25.95 74.41
CA CYS A 28 17.58 -27.20 73.81
C CYS A 28 16.10 -27.06 73.41
N GLN A 29 15.25 -26.47 74.26
CA GLN A 29 13.85 -26.21 73.93
C GLN A 29 13.71 -25.22 72.75
N GLN A 30 14.47 -24.12 72.76
CA GLN A 30 14.49 -23.14 71.66
C GLN A 30 14.92 -23.78 70.33
N ASN A 31 15.93 -24.65 70.33
CA ASN A 31 16.37 -25.35 69.13
C ASN A 31 15.29 -26.31 68.60
N MET A 32 14.66 -27.12 69.45
CA MET A 32 13.56 -27.99 69.03
C MET A 32 12.37 -27.21 68.44
N ASP A 33 12.05 -26.04 69.00
CA ASP A 33 10.96 -25.20 68.47
C ASP A 33 11.36 -24.47 67.18
N LEU A 34 12.65 -24.16 66.97
CA LEU A 34 13.18 -23.70 65.68
C LEU A 34 13.11 -24.80 64.62
N GLU A 35 13.57 -26.01 64.92
CA GLU A 35 13.48 -27.18 64.02
C GLU A 35 12.03 -27.43 63.57
N ARG A 36 11.08 -27.45 64.52
CA ARG A 36 9.64 -27.57 64.23
C ARG A 36 9.12 -26.47 63.30
N ARG A 37 9.63 -25.24 63.42
CA ARG A 37 9.25 -24.11 62.55
C ARG A 37 9.86 -24.27 61.15
N VAL A 38 11.10 -24.74 61.05
CA VAL A 38 11.76 -25.04 59.76
C VAL A 38 10.97 -26.13 59.03
N THR A 39 10.70 -27.27 59.66
CA THR A 39 9.97 -28.38 59.01
C THR A 39 8.53 -27.98 58.59
N ARG A 40 7.85 -27.12 59.36
CA ARG A 40 6.55 -26.56 58.93
C ARG A 40 6.69 -25.67 57.70
N SER A 41 7.67 -24.76 57.69
CA SER A 41 7.93 -23.88 56.55
C SER A 41 8.33 -24.67 55.29
N GLU A 42 9.10 -25.75 55.43
CA GLU A 42 9.46 -26.65 54.32
C GLU A 42 8.22 -27.36 53.76
N SER A 43 7.31 -27.84 54.62
CA SER A 43 6.04 -28.43 54.20
C SER A 43 5.14 -27.42 53.48
N GLU A 44 5.04 -26.19 53.99
CA GLU A 44 4.27 -25.11 53.37
C GLU A 44 4.85 -24.71 51.99
N ASN A 45 6.17 -24.64 51.88
CA ASN A 45 6.86 -24.38 50.61
C ASN A 45 6.62 -25.49 49.58
N MET A 46 6.73 -26.77 49.96
CA MET A 46 6.44 -27.89 49.05
C MET A 46 4.99 -27.87 48.52
N ASP A 47 4.02 -27.49 49.35
CA ASP A 47 2.63 -27.35 48.91
C ASP A 47 2.38 -26.10 48.05
N LEU A 48 3.15 -25.03 48.25
CA LEU A 48 3.15 -23.87 47.35
C LEU A 48 3.76 -24.23 45.98
N GLU A 49 4.89 -24.94 45.92
CA GLU A 49 5.50 -25.42 44.68
C GLU A 49 4.53 -26.31 43.88
N ARG A 50 3.83 -27.23 44.55
CA ARG A 50 2.77 -28.07 43.94
C ARG A 50 1.63 -27.22 43.36
N LYS A 51 1.20 -26.17 44.06
CA LYS A 51 0.16 -25.23 43.58
C LYS A 51 0.64 -24.42 42.39
N VAL A 52 1.87 -23.91 42.41
CA VAL A 52 2.49 -23.19 41.28
C VAL A 52 2.56 -24.11 40.05
N LYS A 53 3.12 -25.31 40.19
CA LYS A 53 3.24 -26.29 39.09
C LYS A 53 1.89 -26.72 38.52
N ARG A 54 0.83 -26.73 39.33
CA ARG A 54 -0.55 -26.94 38.85
C ARG A 54 -1.05 -25.73 38.05
N ARG A 55 -0.85 -24.50 38.54
CA ARG A 55 -1.24 -23.27 37.83
C ARG A 55 -0.49 -23.08 36.52
N GLU A 56 0.79 -23.45 36.46
CA GLU A 56 1.59 -23.42 35.23
C GLU A 56 0.97 -24.29 34.13
N ARG A 57 0.54 -25.52 34.46
CA ARG A 57 -0.16 -26.42 33.54
C ARG A 57 -1.53 -25.89 33.11
N GLU A 58 -2.29 -25.29 34.03
CA GLU A 58 -3.57 -24.65 33.71
C GLU A 58 -3.36 -23.46 32.74
N ILE A 59 -2.29 -22.68 32.91
CA ILE A 59 -1.91 -21.58 32.00
C ILE A 59 -1.44 -22.12 30.64
N GLU A 60 -0.68 -23.21 30.61
CA GLU A 60 -0.20 -23.86 29.38
C GLU A 60 -1.37 -24.38 28.54
N MET A 61 -2.32 -25.11 29.15
CA MET A 61 -3.55 -25.55 28.49
C MET A 61 -4.35 -24.40 27.88
N VAL A 62 -4.54 -23.29 28.60
CA VAL A 62 -5.27 -22.11 28.10
C VAL A 62 -4.53 -21.42 26.95
N ARG A 63 -3.19 -21.43 26.96
CA ARG A 63 -2.38 -20.91 25.84
C ARG A 63 -2.52 -21.77 24.59
N ASP A 64 -2.55 -23.09 24.73
CA ASP A 64 -2.72 -24.00 23.59
C ASP A 64 -4.14 -23.92 23.02
N GLU A 65 -5.18 -23.87 23.86
CA GLU A 65 -6.56 -23.61 23.41
C GLU A 65 -6.69 -22.27 22.65
N ALA A 66 -5.98 -21.22 23.09
CA ALA A 66 -5.94 -19.94 22.40
C ALA A 66 -5.17 -19.99 21.06
N ARG A 67 -4.12 -20.83 20.96
CA ARG A 67 -3.40 -21.08 19.70
C ARG A 67 -4.29 -21.82 18.70
N ASP A 68 -4.99 -22.86 19.12
CA ASP A 68 -5.88 -23.65 18.27
C ASP A 68 -7.02 -22.77 17.70
N LYS A 69 -7.67 -21.97 18.54
CA LYS A 69 -8.67 -20.98 18.12
C LYS A 69 -8.10 -19.93 17.13
N THR A 70 -6.85 -19.54 17.31
CA THR A 70 -6.17 -18.62 16.37
C THR A 70 -5.93 -19.30 15.02
N ILE A 71 -5.50 -20.56 15.01
CA ILE A 71 -5.29 -21.36 13.79
C ILE A 71 -6.63 -21.55 13.05
N GLU A 72 -7.69 -21.95 13.75
CA GLU A 72 -9.04 -22.11 13.18
C GLU A 72 -9.54 -20.81 12.54
N SER A 73 -9.39 -19.67 13.24
CA SER A 73 -9.77 -18.35 12.70
C SER A 73 -8.98 -17.98 11.45
N LEU A 74 -7.69 -18.33 11.38
CA LEU A 74 -6.86 -18.08 10.20
C LEU A 74 -7.23 -18.99 9.01
N GLU A 75 -7.62 -20.25 9.27
CA GLU A 75 -8.14 -21.14 8.23
C GLU A 75 -9.48 -20.67 7.67
N LEU A 76 -10.40 -20.22 8.55
CA LEU A 76 -11.68 -19.65 8.14
C LEU A 76 -11.49 -18.41 7.26
N GLN A 77 -10.57 -17.51 7.62
CA GLN A 77 -10.23 -16.35 6.79
C GLN A 77 -9.70 -16.78 5.41
N ARG A 78 -8.75 -17.73 5.35
CA ARG A 78 -8.22 -18.24 4.08
C ARG A 78 -9.30 -18.84 3.18
N ARG A 79 -10.29 -19.54 3.76
CA ARG A 79 -11.44 -20.09 3.02
C ARG A 79 -12.34 -18.97 2.48
N LEU A 80 -12.59 -17.92 3.27
CA LEU A 80 -13.37 -16.76 2.84
C LEU A 80 -12.68 -16.03 1.67
N ASP A 81 -11.38 -15.75 1.78
CA ASP A 81 -10.59 -15.09 0.74
C ASP A 81 -10.56 -15.91 -0.56
N ALA A 82 -10.41 -17.24 -0.45
CA ALA A 82 -10.46 -18.16 -1.59
C ALA A 82 -11.82 -18.13 -2.29
N ASN A 83 -12.93 -18.15 -1.54
CA ASN A 83 -14.28 -18.06 -2.08
C ASN A 83 -14.54 -16.71 -2.76
N GLN A 84 -14.10 -15.60 -2.18
CA GLN A 84 -14.19 -14.28 -2.80
C GLN A 84 -13.40 -14.21 -4.11
N LYS A 85 -12.19 -14.78 -4.13
CA LYS A 85 -11.36 -14.86 -5.36
C LYS A 85 -12.04 -15.72 -6.44
N GLN A 86 -12.67 -16.83 -6.08
CA GLN A 86 -13.45 -17.64 -7.02
C GLN A 86 -14.65 -16.86 -7.60
N GLN A 87 -15.38 -16.10 -6.78
CA GLN A 87 -16.47 -15.23 -7.26
C GLN A 87 -16.01 -14.07 -8.15
N GLN A 88 -14.79 -13.56 -7.95
CA GLN A 88 -14.18 -12.56 -8.84
C GLN A 88 -13.79 -13.19 -10.18
N ILE A 89 -13.20 -14.38 -10.17
CA ILE A 89 -12.86 -15.14 -11.38
C ILE A 89 -14.12 -15.47 -12.19
N GLY A 90 -15.20 -15.92 -11.54
CA GLY A 90 -16.48 -16.18 -12.21
C GLY A 90 -17.02 -14.95 -12.95
N ARG A 91 -17.10 -13.80 -12.27
CA ARG A 91 -17.52 -12.52 -12.87
C ARG A 91 -16.60 -12.06 -14.01
N ALA A 92 -15.29 -12.27 -13.90
CA ALA A 92 -14.36 -11.94 -14.98
C ALA A 92 -14.58 -12.82 -16.23
N LEU A 93 -14.87 -14.11 -16.05
CA LEU A 93 -15.20 -15.01 -17.17
C LEU A 93 -16.54 -14.66 -17.83
N GLU A 94 -17.54 -14.25 -17.05
CA GLU A 94 -18.82 -13.74 -17.57
C GLU A 94 -18.63 -12.48 -18.43
N LEU A 95 -17.79 -11.54 -17.98
CA LEU A 95 -17.44 -10.33 -18.75
C LEU A 95 -16.71 -10.67 -20.05
N ILE A 96 -15.70 -11.54 -20.01
CA ILE A 96 -14.95 -11.97 -21.22
C ILE A 96 -15.89 -12.61 -22.24
N ASN A 97 -16.82 -13.46 -21.79
CA ASN A 97 -17.82 -14.09 -22.67
C ASN A 97 -18.79 -13.05 -23.26
N ALA A 98 -19.21 -12.03 -22.49
CA ALA A 98 -20.03 -10.94 -23.00
C ALA A 98 -19.28 -10.08 -24.04
N GLU A 99 -18.00 -9.76 -23.80
CA GLU A 99 -17.15 -9.04 -24.76
C GLU A 99 -16.99 -9.81 -26.08
N GLN A 100 -16.80 -11.14 -26.02
CA GLN A 100 -16.75 -12.00 -27.21
C GLN A 100 -18.07 -11.96 -28.00
N GLN A 101 -19.22 -12.03 -27.32
CA GLN A 101 -20.52 -11.90 -27.97
C GLN A 101 -20.73 -10.52 -28.63
N VAL A 102 -20.29 -9.43 -27.97
CA VAL A 102 -20.32 -8.08 -28.55
C VAL A 102 -19.44 -8.00 -29.79
N ALA A 103 -18.22 -8.56 -29.77
CA ALA A 103 -17.34 -8.59 -30.92
C ALA A 103 -17.92 -9.38 -32.11
N GLU A 104 -18.55 -10.53 -31.86
CA GLU A 104 -19.28 -11.27 -32.91
C GLU A 104 -20.42 -10.46 -33.51
N LEU A 105 -21.21 -9.77 -32.68
CA LEU A 105 -22.33 -8.94 -33.14
C LEU A 105 -21.82 -7.75 -33.97
N GLN A 106 -20.74 -7.09 -33.56
CA GLN A 106 -20.10 -6.02 -34.33
C GLN A 106 -19.64 -6.52 -35.71
N LEU A 107 -19.00 -7.70 -35.79
CA LEU A 107 -18.59 -8.30 -37.06
C LEU A 107 -19.79 -8.61 -37.97
N ARG A 108 -20.91 -9.09 -37.41
CA ARG A 108 -22.15 -9.31 -38.16
C ARG A 108 -22.74 -8.01 -38.70
N VAL A 109 -22.74 -6.93 -37.91
CA VAL A 109 -23.20 -5.59 -38.33
C VAL A 109 -22.32 -5.06 -39.47
N GLN A 110 -20.99 -5.09 -39.32
CA GLN A 110 -20.06 -4.67 -40.37
C GLN A 110 -20.26 -5.44 -41.68
N LYS A 111 -20.50 -6.75 -41.61
CA LYS A 111 -20.80 -7.57 -42.79
C LYS A 111 -22.10 -7.11 -43.48
N GLN A 112 -23.16 -6.85 -42.72
CA GLN A 112 -24.43 -6.34 -43.26
C GLN A 112 -24.28 -4.94 -43.86
N GLU A 113 -23.46 -4.07 -43.28
CA GLU A 113 -23.16 -2.74 -43.83
C GLU A 113 -22.40 -2.83 -45.15
N PHE A 114 -21.41 -3.73 -45.25
CA PHE A 114 -20.70 -4.01 -46.49
C PHE A 114 -21.62 -4.55 -47.59
N GLU A 115 -22.49 -5.52 -47.26
CA GLU A 115 -23.50 -6.05 -48.20
C GLU A 115 -24.48 -4.95 -48.66
N LYS A 116 -24.96 -4.10 -47.75
CA LYS A 116 -25.79 -2.92 -48.09
C LYS A 116 -25.05 -1.92 -48.97
N ALA A 117 -23.78 -1.65 -48.71
CA ALA A 117 -22.97 -0.74 -49.52
C ALA A 117 -22.73 -1.30 -50.93
N SER A 118 -22.46 -2.60 -51.07
CA SER A 118 -22.34 -3.28 -52.36
C SER A 118 -23.65 -3.21 -53.16
N LEU A 119 -24.80 -3.41 -52.50
CA LEU A 119 -26.11 -3.27 -53.14
C LEU A 119 -26.39 -1.82 -53.57
N ARG A 120 -26.04 -0.81 -52.75
CA ARG A 120 -26.15 0.60 -53.15
C ARG A 120 -25.30 0.91 -54.39
N GLY A 121 -24.05 0.45 -54.43
CA GLY A 121 -23.17 0.62 -55.58
C GLY A 121 -23.78 0.05 -56.87
N LYS A 122 -24.38 -1.15 -56.82
CA LYS A 122 -25.10 -1.75 -57.97
C LYS A 122 -26.34 -0.96 -58.40
N VAL A 123 -27.07 -0.38 -57.44
CA VAL A 123 -28.24 0.48 -57.73
C VAL A 123 -27.80 1.80 -58.35
N GLU A 124 -26.70 2.40 -57.88
CA GLU A 124 -26.10 3.60 -58.44
C GLU A 124 -25.52 3.35 -59.83
N GLU A 125 -24.87 2.21 -60.06
CA GLU A 125 -24.38 1.77 -61.37
C GLU A 125 -25.53 1.59 -62.37
N PHE A 126 -26.61 0.90 -61.99
CA PHE A 126 -27.80 0.74 -62.84
C PHE A 126 -28.54 2.07 -63.09
N ALA A 127 -28.57 2.97 -62.09
CA ALA A 127 -29.08 4.33 -62.25
C ALA A 127 -28.19 5.17 -63.19
N TYR A 128 -26.88 4.97 -63.14
CA TYR A 128 -25.94 5.59 -64.06
C TYR A 128 -26.11 5.05 -65.48
N GLU A 129 -26.18 3.73 -65.69
CA GLU A 129 -26.46 3.15 -67.01
C GLU A 129 -27.78 3.65 -67.60
N THR A 130 -28.86 3.67 -66.82
CA THR A 130 -30.16 4.19 -67.30
C THR A 130 -30.15 5.71 -67.54
N THR A 131 -29.37 6.49 -66.78
CA THR A 131 -29.18 7.92 -67.08
C THR A 131 -28.23 8.15 -68.25
N VAL A 132 -27.24 7.29 -68.50
CA VAL A 132 -26.36 7.32 -69.68
C VAL A 132 -27.12 6.91 -70.94
N LEU A 133 -28.02 5.93 -70.87
CA LEU A 133 -28.92 5.60 -71.99
C LEU A 133 -29.85 6.78 -72.32
N ARG A 134 -30.52 7.36 -71.31
CA ARG A 134 -31.31 8.59 -71.48
C ARG A 134 -30.46 9.80 -71.91
N ALA A 135 -29.19 9.85 -71.51
CA ALA A 135 -28.26 10.89 -71.95
C ALA A 135 -27.65 10.59 -73.32
N ALA A 136 -27.68 9.36 -73.83
CA ALA A 136 -27.37 9.06 -75.23
C ALA A 136 -28.54 9.53 -76.13
N GLU A 137 -29.78 9.40 -75.67
CA GLU A 137 -30.94 10.02 -76.32
C GLU A 137 -30.89 11.56 -76.27
N LYS A 138 -30.46 12.14 -75.13
CA LYS A 138 -30.49 13.60 -74.89
C LYS A 138 -29.21 14.33 -75.35
N SER A 139 -28.05 13.68 -75.32
CA SER A 139 -26.73 14.21 -75.67
C SER A 139 -26.36 13.97 -77.13
N ARG A 140 -27.33 14.27 -78.01
CA ARG A 140 -27.04 15.01 -79.25
C ARG A 140 -26.53 16.45 -78.97
N LYS A 141 -26.45 16.87 -77.70
CA LYS A 141 -25.95 18.18 -77.25
C LYS A 141 -25.12 18.10 -75.95
N THR A 142 -23.85 18.47 -76.11
CA THR A 142 -22.94 19.18 -75.17
C THR A 142 -22.39 18.48 -73.91
N SER A 143 -21.06 18.58 -73.77
CA SER A 143 -20.19 18.33 -72.60
C SER A 143 -20.17 19.56 -71.64
N THR A 144 -19.56 19.66 -70.44
CA THR A 144 -18.56 18.95 -69.58
C THR A 144 -19.00 19.12 -68.07
N GLY A 145 -18.35 18.70 -66.96
CA GLY A 145 -17.12 17.95 -66.63
C GLY A 145 -16.58 18.28 -65.20
N SER A 146 -15.38 17.78 -64.83
CA SER A 146 -14.58 18.11 -63.61
C SER A 146 -14.94 17.44 -62.25
N THR A 147 -13.98 17.48 -61.30
CA THR A 147 -13.77 16.49 -60.22
C THR A 147 -13.34 17.06 -58.85
N ALA A 148 -13.43 16.19 -57.83
CA ALA A 148 -12.62 16.10 -56.59
C ALA A 148 -12.94 16.97 -55.35
N LYS A 149 -12.98 16.31 -54.17
CA LYS A 149 -12.06 16.54 -53.03
C LYS A 149 -12.25 15.51 -51.89
N LEU A 150 -11.16 14.95 -51.37
CA LEU A 150 -11.12 14.35 -50.03
C LEU A 150 -11.06 15.47 -48.97
N GLN A 151 -11.71 15.26 -47.83
CA GLN A 151 -11.47 16.02 -46.59
C GLN A 151 -10.86 15.11 -45.53
N LEU A 152 -9.80 15.59 -44.88
CA LEU A 152 -9.19 14.95 -43.71
C LEU A 152 -9.85 15.48 -42.43
N ASN A 153 -10.04 14.58 -41.47
CA ASN A 153 -10.84 14.82 -40.27
C ASN A 153 -10.28 15.90 -39.35
N ALA A 154 -11.17 16.77 -38.85
CA ALA A 154 -10.90 17.59 -37.68
C ALA A 154 -11.02 16.72 -36.40
N ARG A 155 -10.03 16.81 -35.51
CA ARG A 155 -10.14 16.37 -34.11
C ARG A 155 -9.81 17.55 -33.21
N GLY A 156 -10.82 18.05 -32.50
CA GLY A 156 -10.58 18.96 -31.39
C GLY A 156 -9.82 18.23 -30.28
N ARG A 157 -8.66 18.77 -29.89
CA ARG A 157 -7.94 18.41 -28.67
C ARG A 157 -7.66 19.69 -27.91
N GLY A 158 -7.79 19.66 -26.58
CA GLY A 158 -7.35 20.77 -25.75
C GLY A 158 -5.83 20.92 -25.83
N GLU A 159 -5.36 22.15 -25.78
CA GLU A 159 -3.93 22.51 -25.91
C GLU A 159 -3.04 21.96 -24.77
N TYR A 160 -3.64 21.34 -23.75
CA TYR A 160 -2.99 20.89 -22.52
C TYR A 160 -3.34 19.44 -22.09
N ASP A 161 -3.99 18.65 -22.96
CA ASP A 161 -4.31 17.24 -22.66
C ASP A 161 -3.05 16.36 -22.81
N ILE A 162 -2.59 15.77 -21.70
CA ILE A 162 -1.45 14.84 -21.70
C ILE A 162 -1.88 13.52 -22.35
N SER A 163 -1.28 13.21 -23.51
CA SER A 163 -1.60 12.02 -24.27
C SER A 163 -0.83 10.79 -23.78
N ASP A 164 -1.29 9.60 -24.16
CA ASP A 164 -0.64 8.35 -23.73
C ASP A 164 0.79 8.23 -24.28
N ALA A 165 1.08 8.88 -25.41
CA ALA A 165 2.42 9.02 -25.95
C ALA A 165 3.31 9.89 -25.04
N ASP A 166 2.78 10.97 -24.45
CA ASP A 166 3.51 11.84 -23.52
C ASP A 166 3.79 11.11 -22.20
N ILE A 167 2.82 10.34 -21.69
CA ILE A 167 3.00 9.47 -20.52
C ILE A 167 4.09 8.43 -20.79
N GLN A 168 4.05 7.77 -21.96
CA GLN A 168 5.04 6.78 -22.37
C GLN A 168 6.43 7.41 -22.57
N ASN A 169 6.52 8.64 -23.07
CA ASN A 169 7.77 9.40 -23.21
C ASN A 169 8.35 9.78 -21.85
N PHE A 170 7.52 10.25 -20.91
CA PHE A 170 7.92 10.54 -19.52
C PHE A 170 8.41 9.27 -18.81
N TYR A 171 7.71 8.15 -18.97
CA TYR A 171 8.16 6.84 -18.48
C TYR A 171 9.52 6.42 -19.08
N ASN A 172 9.70 6.60 -20.38
CA ASN A 172 10.94 6.25 -21.07
C ASN A 172 12.12 7.12 -20.59
N SER A 173 11.91 8.42 -20.34
CA SER A 173 12.98 9.34 -19.87
C SER A 173 13.52 8.93 -18.48
N LEU A 174 12.65 8.37 -17.64
CA LEU A 174 13.00 7.84 -16.32
C LEU A 174 13.79 6.52 -16.38
N ARG A 175 13.84 5.80 -17.51
CA ARG A 175 14.46 4.45 -17.60
C ARG A 175 15.89 4.42 -18.15
N THR A 176 16.56 5.57 -18.12
CA THR A 176 17.92 5.78 -18.63
C THR A 176 19.01 5.60 -17.57
N GLY A 177 18.65 5.22 -16.34
CA GLY A 177 19.55 5.15 -15.19
C GLY A 177 20.00 3.74 -14.82
N ALA A 178 20.81 3.67 -13.76
CA ALA A 178 21.32 2.41 -13.20
C ALA A 178 20.32 1.68 -12.28
N GLY A 179 19.17 2.28 -11.97
CA GLY A 179 18.23 1.74 -11.00
C GLY A 179 18.70 1.89 -9.55
N GLY A 180 18.14 1.06 -8.66
CA GLY A 180 18.50 1.05 -7.24
C GLY A 180 17.87 2.20 -6.45
N ASP A 181 18.60 2.71 -5.44
CA ASP A 181 18.12 3.72 -4.49
C ASP A 181 18.53 5.16 -4.89
N PRO A 182 17.72 6.18 -4.54
CA PRO A 182 18.07 7.59 -4.77
C PRO A 182 19.30 8.01 -3.96
N ARG A 183 20.07 8.95 -4.49
CA ARG A 183 21.29 9.44 -3.84
C ARG A 183 20.96 10.08 -2.48
N LYS A 184 21.60 9.60 -1.40
CA LYS A 184 21.48 10.20 -0.05
C LYS A 184 21.82 11.69 -0.07
N GLY A 185 21.02 12.49 0.65
CA GLY A 185 21.19 13.94 0.76
C GLY A 185 20.51 14.75 -0.34
N THR A 186 19.71 14.10 -1.20
CA THR A 186 18.80 14.77 -2.13
C THR A 186 17.42 14.98 -1.50
N VAL A 187 16.71 16.05 -1.91
CA VAL A 187 15.34 16.33 -1.45
C VAL A 187 14.40 15.16 -1.78
N LEU A 188 14.54 14.57 -2.98
CA LEU A 188 13.77 13.39 -3.38
C LEU A 188 13.95 12.21 -2.42
N ASN A 189 15.18 11.90 -2.01
CA ASN A 189 15.45 10.87 -1.02
C ASN A 189 14.76 11.19 0.32
N GLU A 190 14.88 12.42 0.82
CA GLU A 190 14.26 12.81 2.09
C GLU A 190 12.73 12.73 2.05
N LEU A 191 12.11 13.10 0.93
CA LEU A 191 10.68 12.90 0.71
C LEU A 191 10.30 11.42 0.72
N ILE A 192 11.00 10.58 -0.05
CA ILE A 192 10.71 9.14 -0.11
C ILE A 192 10.80 8.51 1.30
N VAL A 193 11.86 8.78 2.06
CA VAL A 193 11.96 8.23 3.42
C VAL A 193 10.91 8.84 4.37
N LYS A 194 10.65 10.15 4.31
CA LYS A 194 9.64 10.83 5.15
C LYS A 194 8.19 10.32 4.93
N PHE A 195 7.88 9.76 3.76
CA PHE A 195 6.54 9.30 3.39
C PHE A 195 6.37 7.78 3.34
N PHE A 196 7.42 7.02 3.00
CA PHE A 196 7.32 5.56 2.84
C PHE A 196 8.04 4.75 3.94
N TYR A 197 8.76 5.40 4.87
CA TYR A 197 9.34 4.74 6.04
C TYR A 197 8.32 4.62 7.19
N GLY A 198 7.50 3.57 7.14
CA GLY A 198 6.47 3.26 8.11
C GLY A 198 5.51 2.19 7.57
N ASP A 199 4.45 1.92 8.32
CA ASP A 199 3.45 0.92 7.96
C ASP A 199 2.16 1.59 7.45
N PHE A 200 1.77 1.22 6.23
CA PHE A 200 0.48 1.60 5.65
C PHE A 200 -0.59 0.67 6.23
N THR A 201 -1.51 1.22 7.02
CA THR A 201 -2.61 0.46 7.63
C THR A 201 -3.96 1.01 7.15
N PRO A 202 -5.05 0.22 7.16
CA PRO A 202 -6.38 0.71 6.75
C PRO A 202 -6.88 1.93 7.54
N GLN A 203 -6.34 2.16 8.74
CA GLN A 203 -6.65 3.33 9.58
C GLN A 203 -5.75 4.56 9.30
N GLY A 204 -4.82 4.46 8.33
CA GLY A 204 -3.87 5.51 7.98
C GLY A 204 -2.41 5.04 7.98
N PHE A 205 -1.51 5.94 7.57
CA PHE A 205 -0.06 5.71 7.63
C PHE A 205 0.46 5.82 9.07
N LYS A 206 0.95 4.71 9.63
CA LYS A 206 1.62 4.67 10.92
C LYS A 206 3.12 4.84 10.71
N ARG A 207 3.60 6.06 10.97
CA ARG A 207 5.03 6.32 11.20
C ARG A 207 5.51 5.48 12.38
N TYR A 208 6.76 5.02 12.36
CA TYR A 208 7.43 4.41 13.53
C TYR A 208 7.64 5.45 14.64
N SER A 209 6.55 5.74 15.36
CA SER A 209 6.49 6.70 16.46
C SER A 209 7.19 6.14 17.70
N GLY A 210 8.43 6.58 17.91
CA GLY A 210 9.26 6.18 19.06
C GLY A 210 10.73 5.91 18.74
N LEU A 211 11.11 5.81 17.45
CA LEU A 211 12.48 5.48 17.01
C LEU A 211 13.22 6.62 16.31
N TRP A 212 12.66 7.84 16.30
CA TRP A 212 13.28 8.99 15.64
C TRP A 212 13.82 10.01 16.65
N THR A 213 15.14 10.00 16.84
CA THR A 213 15.90 10.94 17.71
C THR A 213 16.98 11.69 16.94
N GLY A 214 16.85 11.80 15.60
CA GLY A 214 17.87 12.32 14.66
C GLY A 214 19.12 11.42 14.54
N PRO A 215 20.11 11.71 13.66
CA PRO A 215 20.17 12.69 12.56
C PRO A 215 19.92 11.98 11.18
N PRO A 216 20.49 12.34 9.99
CA PRO A 216 19.84 12.06 8.69
C PRO A 216 19.88 10.59 8.24
N TYR A 217 18.72 10.13 7.71
CA TYR A 217 18.41 8.79 7.18
C TYR A 217 19.60 8.03 6.60
N GLY A 218 19.89 6.84 7.14
CA GLY A 218 20.96 5.96 6.68
C GLY A 218 20.60 5.27 5.36
N LYS A 219 21.60 4.74 4.63
CA LYS A 219 21.35 3.99 3.37
C LYS A 219 20.35 2.84 3.55
N LYS A 220 20.30 2.22 4.74
CA LYS A 220 19.33 1.18 5.09
C LYS A 220 17.89 1.71 5.06
N ASP A 221 17.65 2.91 5.56
CA ASP A 221 16.32 3.51 5.62
C ASP A 221 15.82 3.91 4.23
N ILE A 222 16.74 4.31 3.35
CA ILE A 222 16.47 4.56 1.93
C ILE A 222 15.97 3.28 1.26
N ALA A 223 16.72 2.19 1.36
CA ALA A 223 16.33 0.91 0.76
C ALA A 223 14.97 0.40 1.27
N VAL A 224 14.69 0.55 2.56
CA VAL A 224 13.37 0.21 3.16
C VAL A 224 12.26 1.09 2.59
N ALA A 225 12.47 2.41 2.52
CA ALA A 225 11.47 3.34 1.99
C ALA A 225 11.25 3.17 0.49
N VAL A 226 12.29 2.84 -0.30
CA VAL A 226 12.17 2.52 -1.73
C VAL A 226 11.42 1.21 -1.92
N ALA A 227 11.66 0.19 -1.10
CA ALA A 227 10.87 -1.04 -1.13
C ALA A 227 9.38 -0.76 -0.83
N LYS A 228 9.08 0.06 0.19
CA LYS A 228 7.70 0.47 0.50
C LYS A 228 7.07 1.36 -0.59
N LEU A 229 7.83 2.23 -1.23
CA LEU A 229 7.39 2.98 -2.41
C LEU A 229 7.01 2.05 -3.56
N LYS A 230 7.82 1.01 -3.86
CA LYS A 230 7.48 0.01 -4.88
C LYS A 230 6.19 -0.75 -4.54
N GLU A 231 6.06 -1.23 -3.31
CA GLU A 231 4.84 -1.91 -2.82
C GLU A 231 3.61 -1.04 -3.02
N GLN A 232 3.69 0.23 -2.60
CA GLN A 232 2.57 1.18 -2.72
C GLN A 232 2.33 1.65 -4.16
N MET A 233 3.34 1.71 -5.04
CA MET A 233 3.09 1.98 -6.46
C MET A 233 2.39 0.77 -7.12
N ALA A 234 2.74 -0.46 -6.77
CA ALA A 234 2.06 -1.64 -7.32
C ALA A 234 0.62 -1.76 -6.82
N ASN A 235 0.40 -1.58 -5.51
CA ASN A 235 -0.92 -1.66 -4.87
C ASN A 235 -1.11 -0.51 -3.87
N PRO A 236 -1.50 0.69 -4.32
CA PRO A 236 -1.60 1.87 -3.46
C PRO A 236 -2.76 1.75 -2.49
N MET A 237 -2.45 1.82 -1.18
CA MET A 237 -3.47 1.86 -0.13
C MET A 237 -4.19 3.21 -0.07
N PHE A 238 -3.49 4.29 -0.46
CA PHE A 238 -4.04 5.64 -0.57
C PHE A 238 -3.72 6.19 -1.96
N VAL A 239 -4.76 6.51 -2.72
CA VAL A 239 -4.68 7.15 -4.04
C VAL A 239 -5.30 8.54 -3.92
N THR A 240 -4.60 9.55 -4.41
CA THR A 240 -5.13 10.92 -4.50
C THR A 240 -5.82 11.11 -5.84
N LYS A 241 -6.96 11.80 -5.84
CA LYS A 241 -7.68 12.13 -7.08
C LYS A 241 -6.86 13.09 -7.93
N GLY A 242 -6.45 12.65 -9.12
CA GLY A 242 -5.91 13.51 -10.18
C GLY A 242 -7.04 14.11 -11.03
N GLY A 243 -6.75 15.16 -11.77
CA GLY A 243 -7.78 15.93 -12.50
C GLY A 243 -7.34 17.36 -12.70
N VAL A 244 -8.11 18.12 -13.48
CA VAL A 244 -7.68 19.43 -13.99
C VAL A 244 -7.58 20.47 -12.86
N GLY A 245 -6.36 20.77 -12.39
CA GLY A 245 -6.03 22.03 -11.72
C GLY A 245 -6.43 22.21 -10.25
N TYR A 246 -5.80 23.20 -9.61
CA TYR A 246 -6.11 23.65 -8.26
C TYR A 246 -7.43 24.43 -8.26
N GLY A 247 -8.33 24.13 -7.31
CA GLY A 247 -9.62 24.81 -7.17
C GLY A 247 -10.74 24.33 -8.11
N VAL A 248 -10.55 23.23 -8.84
CA VAL A 248 -11.64 22.53 -9.53
C VAL A 248 -12.36 21.60 -8.56
N ASP A 249 -13.68 21.49 -8.74
CA ASP A 249 -14.58 20.67 -7.92
C ASP A 249 -14.12 19.20 -7.84
N GLU A 250 -14.17 18.63 -6.65
CA GLU A 250 -13.80 17.24 -6.35
C GLU A 250 -14.65 16.22 -7.15
N THR A 251 -15.82 16.64 -7.65
CA THR A 251 -16.66 15.83 -8.54
C THR A 251 -16.05 15.61 -9.94
N GLN A 252 -15.13 16.49 -10.37
CA GLN A 252 -14.47 16.42 -11.68
C GLN A 252 -13.09 15.76 -11.63
N LYS A 253 -12.59 15.41 -10.44
CA LYS A 253 -11.35 14.68 -10.26
C LYS A 253 -11.61 13.17 -10.25
N VAL A 254 -10.69 12.41 -10.83
CA VAL A 254 -10.81 10.98 -11.08
C VAL A 254 -9.74 10.23 -10.28
N GLU A 255 -10.16 9.18 -9.56
CA GLU A 255 -9.23 8.34 -8.77
C GLU A 255 -8.31 7.51 -9.66
N ASP A 256 -8.84 6.95 -10.74
CA ASP A 256 -8.17 6.08 -11.71
C ASP A 256 -8.63 6.43 -13.12
N ASP A 257 -7.71 6.80 -14.01
CA ASP A 257 -8.05 7.14 -15.40
C ASP A 257 -8.17 5.90 -16.33
N GLY A 258 -7.99 4.70 -15.77
CA GLY A 258 -8.11 3.42 -16.47
C GLY A 258 -6.92 3.09 -17.37
N LYS A 259 -5.89 3.95 -17.43
CA LYS A 259 -4.74 3.75 -18.33
C LYS A 259 -3.67 2.80 -17.76
N GLY A 260 -3.82 2.36 -16.51
CA GLY A 260 -2.90 1.41 -15.86
C GLY A 260 -1.55 2.00 -15.44
N TRP A 261 -1.43 3.32 -15.38
CA TRP A 261 -0.26 4.03 -14.88
C TRP A 261 -0.43 4.42 -13.41
N VAL A 262 0.66 4.34 -12.66
CA VAL A 262 0.75 4.86 -11.29
C VAL A 262 1.83 5.93 -11.23
N TRP A 263 1.51 7.05 -10.61
CA TRP A 263 2.36 8.23 -10.51
C TRP A 263 2.79 8.46 -9.07
N LEU A 264 4.04 8.89 -8.88
CA LEU A 264 4.48 9.59 -7.67
C LEU A 264 4.62 11.07 -8.05
N ALA A 265 3.90 11.96 -7.38
CA ALA A 265 4.03 13.41 -7.60
C ALA A 265 4.19 14.16 -6.27
N ALA A 266 4.90 15.28 -6.30
CA ALA A 266 5.00 16.19 -5.18
C ALA A 266 3.97 17.33 -5.27
N GLU A 267 3.41 17.69 -4.12
CA GLU A 267 2.55 18.86 -3.93
C GLU A 267 3.14 19.81 -2.89
N MET A 268 2.95 21.11 -3.13
CA MET A 268 3.15 22.15 -2.11
C MET A 268 1.81 22.43 -1.43
N SER A 269 1.66 21.90 -0.22
CA SER A 269 0.53 22.22 0.67
C SER A 269 0.95 23.27 1.71
N SER A 270 0.00 23.78 2.50
CA SER A 270 0.30 24.59 3.69
C SER A 270 1.13 23.84 4.74
N GLY A 271 1.15 22.50 4.72
CA GLY A 271 2.03 21.65 5.52
C GLY A 271 3.43 21.45 4.93
N GLY A 272 3.77 22.13 3.83
CA GLY A 272 5.05 22.01 3.12
C GLY A 272 5.01 20.98 1.98
N LEU A 273 6.21 20.53 1.59
CA LEU A 273 6.40 19.59 0.47
C LEU A 273 6.06 18.16 0.90
N VAL A 274 5.10 17.59 0.18
CA VAL A 274 4.57 16.24 0.38
C VAL A 274 4.65 15.46 -0.93
N VAL A 275 4.69 14.12 -0.86
CA VAL A 275 4.56 13.25 -2.04
C VAL A 275 3.35 12.35 -1.91
N GLU A 276 2.65 12.15 -3.03
CA GLU A 276 1.39 11.44 -3.12
C GLU A 276 1.39 10.48 -4.31
N LEU A 277 0.53 9.46 -4.24
CA LEU A 277 0.31 8.50 -5.32
C LEU A 277 -0.99 8.76 -6.05
N PHE A 278 -0.98 8.60 -7.38
CA PHE A 278 -2.13 8.81 -8.26
C PHE A 278 -2.25 7.64 -9.24
N LYS A 279 -3.48 7.26 -9.59
CA LYS A 279 -3.78 6.39 -10.73
C LYS A 279 -4.39 7.15 -11.93
N SER A 280 -4.36 8.48 -11.85
CA SER A 280 -4.71 9.39 -12.94
C SER A 280 -3.63 10.45 -13.09
N VAL A 281 -3.56 11.10 -14.24
CA VAL A 281 -2.53 12.12 -14.52
C VAL A 281 -2.56 13.26 -13.48
N PRO A 282 -1.45 13.53 -12.76
CA PRO A 282 -1.41 14.51 -11.67
C PRO A 282 -1.17 15.94 -12.20
N TYR A 283 -2.13 16.46 -12.98
CA TYR A 283 -2.09 17.81 -13.55
C TYR A 283 -1.87 18.89 -12.48
N GLY A 284 -0.99 19.85 -12.76
CA GLY A 284 -0.67 20.95 -11.85
C GLY A 284 0.17 20.55 -10.62
N LYS A 285 0.55 19.27 -10.48
CA LYS A 285 1.51 18.80 -9.48
C LYS A 285 2.86 18.50 -10.12
N ARG A 286 3.89 18.27 -9.32
CA ARG A 286 5.25 17.98 -9.80
C ARG A 286 5.45 16.48 -9.92
N ALA A 287 5.15 15.91 -11.08
CA ALA A 287 5.28 14.47 -11.32
C ALA A 287 6.75 14.04 -11.24
N ILE A 288 7.07 13.11 -10.35
CA ILE A 288 8.45 12.65 -10.09
C ILE A 288 8.69 11.35 -10.87
N LEU A 289 7.84 10.35 -10.62
CA LEU A 289 7.91 9.03 -11.24
C LEU A 289 6.57 8.69 -11.91
N VAL A 290 6.62 7.89 -12.97
CA VAL A 290 5.49 7.11 -13.45
C VAL A 290 5.93 5.67 -13.66
N ALA A 291 5.08 4.70 -13.33
CA ALA A 291 5.31 3.28 -13.62
C ALA A 291 4.04 2.63 -14.19
N LYS A 292 4.20 1.54 -14.92
CA LYS A 292 3.07 0.65 -15.24
C LYS A 292 2.68 -0.07 -13.94
N GLN A 293 1.43 0.04 -13.51
CA GLN A 293 1.01 -0.55 -12.23
C GLN A 293 1.22 -2.08 -12.22
N SER A 294 1.01 -2.74 -13.37
CA SER A 294 1.22 -4.19 -13.54
C SER A 294 2.68 -4.64 -13.52
N ASN A 295 3.65 -3.73 -13.63
CA ASN A 295 5.08 -4.05 -13.65
C ASN A 295 5.94 -2.89 -13.14
N VAL A 296 5.80 -2.55 -11.86
CA VAL A 296 6.51 -1.43 -11.24
C VAL A 296 8.03 -1.65 -11.21
N ASP A 297 8.50 -2.88 -11.01
CA ASP A 297 9.93 -3.19 -10.99
C ASP A 297 10.65 -2.86 -12.30
N GLU A 298 9.96 -2.88 -13.44
CA GLU A 298 10.52 -2.48 -14.74
C GLU A 298 11.06 -1.04 -14.75
N LEU A 299 10.45 -0.15 -13.96
CA LEU A 299 10.96 1.20 -13.72
C LEU A 299 12.20 1.14 -12.83
N PHE A 300 12.07 0.60 -11.62
CA PHE A 300 13.09 0.70 -10.57
C PHE A 300 14.38 -0.07 -10.85
N GLN A 301 14.36 -1.06 -11.75
CA GLN A 301 15.56 -1.71 -12.28
C GLN A 301 16.45 -0.77 -13.11
N LYS A 302 15.89 0.33 -13.65
CA LYS A 302 16.60 1.26 -14.56
C LYS A 302 16.29 2.74 -14.27
N VAL A 303 15.75 3.05 -13.10
CA VAL A 303 15.30 4.40 -12.77
C VAL A 303 16.49 5.37 -12.76
N ASN A 304 16.31 6.50 -13.44
CA ASN A 304 17.21 7.63 -13.42
C ASN A 304 16.76 8.60 -12.33
N TRP A 305 17.39 8.47 -11.16
CA TRP A 305 17.09 9.30 -10.00
C TRP A 305 17.43 10.78 -10.19
N ASP A 306 18.37 11.12 -11.08
CA ASP A 306 18.69 12.51 -11.41
C ASP A 306 17.59 13.14 -12.28
N THR A 307 17.04 12.39 -13.26
CA THR A 307 15.83 12.81 -13.99
C THR A 307 14.63 12.96 -13.05
N ALA A 308 14.41 12.00 -12.15
CA ALA A 308 13.34 12.07 -11.16
C ALA A 308 13.46 13.30 -10.23
N LEU A 309 14.68 13.65 -9.82
CA LEU A 309 14.96 14.84 -9.03
C LEU A 309 14.73 16.12 -9.84
N ALA A 310 15.19 16.20 -11.09
CA ALA A 310 14.93 17.34 -11.96
C ALA A 310 13.42 17.55 -12.20
N ASN A 311 12.66 16.46 -12.38
CA ASN A 311 11.22 16.51 -12.52
C ASN A 311 10.50 17.05 -11.27
N SER A 312 11.08 16.89 -10.06
CA SER A 312 10.50 17.42 -8.82
C SER A 312 10.51 18.96 -8.71
N GLU A 313 11.19 19.65 -9.63
CA GLU A 313 11.17 21.11 -9.79
C GLU A 313 10.19 21.59 -10.88
N VAL A 314 9.69 20.68 -11.73
CA VAL A 314 8.84 21.00 -12.89
C VAL A 314 7.37 20.65 -12.61
N THR A 315 6.45 21.56 -12.94
CA THR A 315 5.01 21.30 -12.80
C THR A 315 4.45 20.65 -14.07
N LEU A 316 3.82 19.48 -13.92
CA LEU A 316 3.24 18.75 -15.04
C LEU A 316 1.99 19.48 -15.57
N GLY A 317 1.98 19.79 -16.87
CA GLY A 317 0.99 20.68 -17.50
C GLY A 317 1.38 22.17 -17.53
N GLY A 318 2.51 22.55 -16.91
CA GLY A 318 3.14 23.86 -17.06
C GLY A 318 2.61 24.97 -16.12
N PRO A 319 3.39 26.06 -15.94
CA PRO A 319 3.06 27.17 -15.04
C PRO A 319 2.01 28.16 -15.60
N GLN A 320 1.51 27.93 -16.82
CA GLN A 320 0.58 28.83 -17.52
C GLN A 320 -0.88 28.34 -17.51
N VAL A 321 -1.23 27.33 -16.70
CA VAL A 321 -2.62 26.91 -16.51
C VAL A 321 -3.39 28.05 -15.83
N LYS A 322 -3.90 28.99 -16.64
CA LYS A 322 -4.80 30.05 -16.18
C LYS A 322 -6.03 29.38 -15.59
N GLN A 323 -6.16 29.54 -14.28
CA GLN A 323 -7.40 29.34 -13.54
C GLN A 323 -8.52 30.06 -14.29
N ARG A 324 -9.41 29.31 -14.96
CA ARG A 324 -10.63 29.91 -15.48
C ARG A 324 -11.50 30.21 -14.27
N SER A 325 -11.58 31.48 -13.89
CA SER A 325 -12.73 31.95 -13.13
C SER A 325 -13.98 31.55 -13.93
N VAL A 326 -14.92 30.88 -13.27
CA VAL A 326 -16.25 30.71 -13.84
C VAL A 326 -16.89 32.08 -13.80
N ASP A 327 -16.87 32.78 -14.93
CA ASP A 327 -17.68 33.98 -15.10
C ASP A 327 -19.15 33.57 -14.92
N SER A 328 -19.79 34.19 -13.94
CA SER A 328 -21.13 33.83 -13.52
C SER A 328 -22.17 34.46 -14.45
N ARG A 329 -22.77 33.61 -15.29
CA ARG A 329 -23.93 33.84 -16.18
C ARG A 329 -23.66 34.59 -17.48
#